data_AF-A0A219B599-F1
#
_entry.id   AF-A0A219B599-F1
#
_cell.length_a   1.000
_cell.length_b   1.000
_cell.length_c   1.000
_cell.angle_alpha   90.00
_cell.angle_beta   90.00
_cell.angle_gamma   90.00
#
_symmetry.space_group_name_H-M   'P 1'
#
loop_
_entity.id
_entity.type
_entity.pdbx_description
1 polymer ?
#
loop_
_entity_poly.entity_id
_entity_poly.type
_entity_poly.pdbx_seq_one_letter_code
_entity_poly.pdbx_strand_id
1 'polypeptide(L)'
;MTAPLAGLLRLQDRTVREIRGEVGDRLALIARLEMHQRKLADQARQSLPSGDVRLPCDAWRERLRAERARLSARRKELESELALLRESLTEHTAQKLAFEQVAERFALEERRREDLRQQTEIDDRAAMRPLPLPARAARGM
;
A
#
# COMPACT_ATOMS: atom_id res chain seq x y z
N MET A 1 -12.71 17.03 17.03
CA MET A 1 -12.31 15.71 17.55
C MET A 1 -11.45 15.03 16.51
N THR A 2 -10.28 14.51 16.89
CA THR A 2 -9.47 13.64 16.01
C THR A 2 -10.20 12.32 15.82
N ALA A 3 -10.42 11.90 14.57
CA ALA A 3 -11.04 10.61 14.29
C ALA A 3 -10.22 9.49 14.96
N PRO A 4 -10.84 8.56 15.70
CA PRO A 4 -10.15 7.59 16.56
C PRO A 4 -9.17 6.66 15.83
N LEU A 5 -9.17 6.66 14.49
CA LEU A 5 -8.31 5.84 13.64
C LEU A 5 -7.28 6.63 12.82
N ALA A 6 -7.22 7.95 12.95
CA ALA A 6 -6.35 8.79 12.14
C ALA A 6 -4.85 8.44 12.30
N GLY A 7 -4.42 8.08 13.51
CA GLY A 7 -3.05 7.64 13.78
C GLY A 7 -2.71 6.30 13.11
N LEU A 8 -3.62 5.34 13.20
CA LEU A 8 -3.45 4.01 12.60
C LEU A 8 -3.42 4.07 11.08
N LEU A 9 -4.29 4.88 10.46
CA LEU A 9 -4.30 5.09 9.01
C LEU A 9 -2.99 5.69 8.51
N ARG A 10 -2.45 6.69 9.22
CA ARG A 10 -1.15 7.29 8.86
C ARG A 10 0.00 6.29 8.98
N LEU A 11 -0.04 5.42 9.98
CA LEU A 11 0.96 4.37 10.16
C LEU A 11 0.88 3.36 9.00
N GLN A 12 -0.32 2.92 8.63
CA GLN A 12 -0.51 2.03 7.48
C GLN A 12 -0.08 2.67 6.16
N ASP A 13 -0.38 3.95 5.95
CA ASP A 13 0.09 4.69 4.76
C ASP A 13 1.62 4.71 4.66
N ARG A 14 2.28 4.90 5.80
CA ARG A 14 3.74 4.87 5.87
C ARG A 14 4.27 3.47 5.54
N THR A 15 3.73 2.43 6.17
CA THR A 15 4.13 1.04 5.93
C THR A 15 3.94 0.64 4.47
N VAL A 16 2.78 0.95 3.86
CA VAL A 16 2.52 0.68 2.44
C VAL A 16 3.52 1.42 1.54
N ARG A 17 3.88 2.66 1.87
CA ARG A 17 4.87 3.43 1.11
C ARG A 17 6.27 2.84 1.23
N GLU A 18 6.68 2.44 2.42
CA GLU A 18 7.98 1.79 2.68
C GLU A 18 8.09 0.48 1.89
N ILE A 19 7.08 -0.39 1.95
CA ILE A 19 7.06 -1.65 1.19
C ILE A 19 7.13 -1.38 -0.33
N ARG A 20 6.39 -0.39 -0.84
CA ARG A 20 6.47 -0.01 -2.26
C ARG A 20 7.86 0.46 -2.67
N GLY A 21 8.54 1.21 -1.79
CA GLY A 21 9.93 1.62 -1.98
C GLY A 21 10.86 0.41 -2.10
N GLU A 22 10.76 -0.53 -1.15
CA GLU A 22 11.56 -1.76 -1.15
C GLU A 22 11.31 -2.62 -2.40
N VAL A 23 10.05 -2.75 -2.84
CA VAL A 23 9.70 -3.44 -4.10
C VAL A 23 10.40 -2.78 -5.28
N GLY A 24 10.40 -1.44 -5.34
CA GLY A 24 11.09 -0.68 -6.39
C GLY A 24 12.60 -0.95 -6.40
N ASP A 25 13.23 -0.94 -5.23
CA ASP A 25 14.66 -1.21 -5.08
C ASP A 25 15.04 -2.63 -5.51
N ARG A 26 14.25 -3.63 -5.12
CA ARG A 26 14.48 -5.04 -5.52
C ARG A 26 14.31 -5.24 -7.03
N LEU A 27 13.31 -4.59 -7.65
CA LEU A 27 13.14 -4.61 -9.11
C LEU A 27 14.32 -3.95 -9.83
N ALA A 28 14.82 -2.82 -9.32
CA ALA A 28 16.00 -2.16 -9.88
C ALA A 28 17.25 -3.04 -9.76
N LEU A 29 17.42 -3.77 -8.65
CA LEU A 29 18.51 -4.73 -8.49
C LEU A 29 18.40 -5.89 -9.48
N ILE A 30 17.20 -6.46 -9.68
CA ILE A 30 16.99 -7.51 -10.69
C ILE A 30 17.35 -7.00 -12.08
N ALA A 31 16.88 -5.81 -12.47
CA ALA A 31 17.20 -5.23 -13.77
C ALA A 31 18.73 -5.05 -13.97
N ARG A 32 19.46 -4.63 -12.92
CA ARG A 32 20.92 -4.54 -12.96
C ARG A 32 21.58 -5.92 -13.14
N LEU A 33 21.08 -6.94 -12.46
CA LEU A 33 21.58 -8.32 -12.61
C LEU A 33 21.31 -8.86 -14.02
N GLU A 34 20.13 -8.62 -14.58
CA GLU A 34 19.79 -9.02 -15.94
C GLU A 34 20.67 -8.33 -16.98
N MET A 35 20.93 -7.03 -16.81
CA MET A 35 21.89 -6.30 -17.64
C MET A 35 23.29 -6.91 -17.54
N HIS A 36 23.74 -7.27 -16.33
CA HIS A 36 25.04 -7.90 -16.14
C HIS A 36 25.13 -9.28 -16.81
N GLN A 37 24.08 -10.10 -16.69
CA GLN A 37 23.98 -11.39 -17.39
C GLN A 37 24.05 -11.23 -18.91
N ARG A 38 23.37 -10.23 -19.48
CA ARG A 38 23.45 -9.92 -20.92
C ARG A 38 24.87 -9.53 -21.34
N LYS A 39 25.54 -8.66 -20.59
CA LYS A 39 26.95 -8.30 -20.84
C LYS A 39 27.88 -9.52 -20.82
N LEU A 40 27.71 -10.43 -19.87
CA LEU A 40 28.47 -11.68 -19.81
C LEU A 40 28.12 -12.65 -20.96
N ALA A 41 26.89 -12.57 -21.50
CA ALA A 41 26.50 -13.33 -22.69
C ALA A 41 27.16 -12.78 -23.96
N ASP A 42 27.19 -11.45 -24.10
CA ASP A 42 27.80 -10.79 -25.25
C ASP A 42 29.32 -10.96 -25.28
N GLN A 43 29.99 -10.81 -24.11
CA GLN A 43 31.41 -11.11 -23.98
C GLN A 43 31.73 -12.55 -24.40
N ALA A 44 30.88 -13.50 -24.01
CA ALA A 44 31.06 -14.90 -24.37
C ALA A 44 30.94 -15.16 -25.88
N ARG A 45 30.00 -14.47 -26.54
CA ARG A 45 29.83 -14.53 -28.00
C ARG A 45 31.03 -13.92 -28.74
N GLN A 46 31.52 -12.77 -28.27
CA GLN A 46 32.69 -12.10 -28.86
C GLN A 46 33.99 -12.89 -28.71
N SER A 47 34.11 -13.68 -27.64
CA SER A 47 35.26 -14.57 -27.42
C SER A 47 35.22 -15.89 -28.20
N LEU A 48 34.11 -16.20 -28.88
CA LEU A 48 34.06 -17.33 -29.82
C LEU A 48 34.63 -16.86 -31.17
N PRO A 49 35.76 -17.42 -31.64
CA PRO A 49 36.37 -16.97 -32.88
C PRO A 49 35.46 -17.29 -34.06
N SER A 50 35.21 -16.32 -34.92
CA SER A 50 34.63 -16.52 -36.26
C SER A 50 35.66 -17.03 -37.28
N GLY A 51 36.77 -17.62 -36.81
CA GLY A 51 37.89 -18.10 -37.62
C GLY A 51 39.19 -18.10 -36.82
N ASP A 52 39.82 -19.27 -36.71
CA ASP A 52 41.22 -19.57 -36.32
C ASP A 52 41.91 -18.97 -35.08
N VAL A 53 41.22 -18.22 -34.21
CA VAL A 53 41.87 -17.69 -32.99
C VAL A 53 41.69 -18.63 -31.79
N ARG A 54 42.77 -18.83 -31.03
CA ARG A 54 42.88 -19.70 -29.85
C ARG A 54 41.60 -19.77 -29.00
N LEU A 55 41.12 -21.00 -28.75
CA LEU A 55 40.02 -21.33 -27.85
C LEU A 55 40.18 -20.58 -26.51
N PRO A 56 39.11 -19.96 -25.97
CA PRO A 56 39.14 -19.43 -24.61
C PRO A 56 39.57 -20.54 -23.66
N CYS A 57 40.60 -20.29 -22.82
CA CYS A 57 41.11 -21.29 -21.89
C CYS A 57 39.99 -21.83 -21.00
N ASP A 58 40.02 -23.13 -20.67
CA ASP A 58 38.95 -23.77 -19.91
C ASP A 58 38.69 -23.07 -18.57
N ALA A 59 39.73 -22.55 -17.94
CA ALA A 59 39.64 -21.74 -16.72
C ALA A 59 38.75 -20.49 -16.88
N TRP A 60 38.80 -19.82 -18.04
CA TRP A 60 37.94 -18.67 -18.33
C TRP A 60 36.48 -19.10 -18.52
N ARG A 61 36.24 -20.23 -19.20
CA ARG A 61 34.88 -20.76 -19.40
C ARG A 61 34.24 -21.18 -18.08
N GLU A 62 35.00 -21.85 -17.22
CA GLU A 62 34.55 -22.23 -15.88
C GLU A 62 34.23 -21.01 -15.00
N ARG A 63 35.09 -19.97 -15.04
CA ARG A 63 34.81 -18.72 -14.33
C ARG A 63 33.51 -18.05 -14.82
N LEU A 64 33.28 -18.02 -16.13
CA LEU A 64 32.06 -17.47 -16.71
C LEU A 64 30.80 -18.27 -16.29
N ARG A 65 30.90 -19.61 -16.28
CA ARG A 65 29.82 -20.49 -15.80
C ARG A 65 29.50 -20.23 -14.33
N ALA A 66 30.53 -20.16 -13.48
CA ALA A 66 30.39 -19.88 -12.06
C ALA A 66 29.74 -18.51 -11.80
N GLU A 67 30.17 -17.46 -12.50
CA GLU A 67 29.57 -16.12 -12.37
C GLU A 67 28.11 -16.10 -12.84
N ARG A 68 27.77 -16.77 -13.95
CA ARG A 68 26.37 -16.89 -14.39
C ARG A 68 25.51 -17.62 -13.36
N ALA A 69 26.00 -18.70 -12.78
CA ALA A 69 25.31 -19.45 -11.74
C ALA A 69 25.07 -18.58 -10.50
N ARG A 70 26.09 -17.82 -10.06
CA ARG A 70 25.98 -16.86 -8.95
C ARG A 70 24.94 -15.78 -9.20
N LEU A 71 24.95 -15.16 -10.38
CA LEU A 71 23.96 -14.13 -10.75
C LEU A 71 22.55 -14.72 -10.85
N SER A 72 22.40 -15.94 -11.35
CA SER A 72 21.11 -16.63 -11.42
C SER A 72 20.57 -16.96 -10.02
N ALA A 73 21.41 -17.46 -9.12
CA ALA A 73 21.03 -17.72 -7.73
C ALA A 73 20.59 -16.42 -7.04
N ARG A 74 21.37 -15.34 -7.18
CA ARG A 74 21.03 -14.04 -6.60
C ARG A 74 19.73 -13.47 -7.14
N ARG A 75 19.46 -13.64 -8.44
CA ARG A 75 18.20 -13.24 -9.05
C ARG A 75 17.02 -14.01 -8.43
N LYS A 76 17.12 -15.32 -8.27
CA LYS A 76 16.06 -16.15 -7.66
C LYS A 76 15.77 -15.75 -6.21
N GLU A 77 16.82 -15.44 -5.44
CA GLU A 77 16.66 -14.90 -4.08
C GLU A 77 15.85 -13.60 -4.09
N LEU A 78 16.23 -12.64 -4.93
CA LEU A 78 15.49 -11.36 -5.05
C LEU A 78 14.05 -11.56 -5.55
N GLU A 79 13.80 -12.52 -6.45
CA GLU A 79 12.45 -12.87 -6.91
C GLU A 79 11.60 -13.44 -5.76
N SER A 80 12.19 -14.27 -4.88
CA SER A 80 11.49 -14.79 -3.69
C SER A 80 11.19 -13.70 -2.66
N GLU A 81 12.15 -12.80 -2.41
CA GLU A 81 11.93 -11.64 -1.54
C GLU A 81 10.85 -10.72 -2.10
N LEU A 82 10.82 -10.51 -3.42
CA LEU A 82 9.75 -9.73 -4.08
C LEU A 82 8.38 -10.38 -3.94
N ALA A 83 8.29 -11.71 -3.98
CA ALA A 83 7.03 -12.41 -3.75
C ALA A 83 6.50 -12.14 -2.33
N LEU A 84 7.37 -12.24 -1.32
CA LEU A 84 7.03 -11.94 0.07
C LEU A 84 6.62 -10.47 0.27
N LEU A 85 7.35 -9.52 -0.34
CA LEU A 85 7.01 -8.10 -0.27
C LEU A 85 5.66 -7.79 -0.94
N ARG A 86 5.31 -8.48 -2.04
CA ARG A 86 4.01 -8.34 -2.71
C ARG A 86 2.86 -8.89 -1.87
N GLU A 87 3.09 -10.02 -1.20
CA GLU A 87 2.13 -10.59 -0.27
C GLU A 87 1.89 -9.64 0.91
N SER A 88 2.97 -9.16 1.54
CA SER A 88 2.91 -8.17 2.61
C SER A 88 2.23 -6.87 2.16
N LEU A 89 2.51 -6.37 0.95
CA LEU A 89 1.84 -5.19 0.40
C LEU A 89 0.33 -5.41 0.27
N THR A 90 -0.08 -6.57 -0.23
CA THR A 90 -1.49 -6.95 -0.36
C THR A 90 -2.17 -6.95 0.99
N GLU A 91 -1.53 -7.57 1.99
CA GLU A 91 -2.06 -7.66 3.35
C GLU A 91 -2.22 -6.28 3.99
N HIS A 92 -1.18 -5.45 3.99
CA HIS A 92 -1.24 -4.10 4.57
C HIS A 92 -2.22 -3.18 3.84
N THR A 93 -2.36 -3.34 2.53
CA THR A 93 -3.37 -2.59 1.77
C THR A 93 -4.80 -3.02 2.16
N ALA A 94 -5.03 -4.32 2.36
CA ALA A 94 -6.32 -4.82 2.83
C ALA A 94 -6.63 -4.38 4.27
N GLN A 95 -5.65 -4.43 5.16
CA GLN A 95 -5.77 -3.92 6.53
C GLN A 95 -6.09 -2.43 6.54
N LYS A 96 -5.40 -1.64 5.72
CA LYS A 96 -5.68 -0.20 5.57
C LYS A 96 -7.13 0.04 5.15
N LEU A 97 -7.61 -0.68 4.12
CA LEU A 97 -8.99 -0.56 3.66
C LEU A 97 -10.01 -0.90 4.77
N ALA A 98 -9.73 -1.93 5.58
CA ALA A 98 -10.56 -2.26 6.72
C ALA A 98 -10.62 -1.12 7.74
N PHE A 99 -9.50 -0.46 8.05
CA PHE A 99 -9.49 0.70 8.94
C PHE A 99 -10.24 1.90 8.35
N GLU A 100 -10.14 2.14 7.04
CA GLU A 100 -10.89 3.21 6.36
C GLU A 100 -12.40 2.98 6.51
N GLN A 101 -12.87 1.75 6.29
CA GLN A 101 -14.29 1.40 6.44
C GLN A 101 -14.79 1.57 7.88
N VAL A 102 -13.98 1.20 8.88
CA VAL A 102 -14.35 1.42 10.29
C VAL A 102 -14.38 2.92 10.62
N ALA A 103 -13.43 3.70 10.09
CA ALA A 103 -13.40 5.14 10.29
C ALA A 103 -14.62 5.84 9.68
N GLU A 104 -15.05 5.40 8.49
CA GLU A 104 -16.26 5.90 7.84
C GLU A 104 -17.53 5.58 8.63
N ARG A 105 -17.65 4.33 9.11
CA ARG A 105 -18.79 3.93 9.96
C ARG A 105 -18.86 4.76 11.23
N PHE A 106 -17.72 4.97 11.89
CA PHE A 106 -17.64 5.80 13.09
C PHE A 106 -18.05 7.24 12.79
N ALA A 107 -17.58 7.83 11.69
CA ALA A 107 -17.95 9.17 11.30
C ALA A 107 -19.46 9.30 11.00
N LEU A 108 -20.07 8.27 10.41
CA LEU A 108 -21.50 8.22 10.16
C LEU A 108 -22.31 8.11 11.45
N GLU A 109 -21.87 7.26 12.39
CA GLU A 109 -22.52 7.11 13.70
C GLU A 109 -22.45 8.39 14.53
N GLU A 110 -21.31 9.09 14.52
CA GLU A 110 -21.18 10.37 15.22
C GLU A 110 -22.09 11.45 14.61
N ARG A 111 -22.22 11.50 13.28
CA ARG A 111 -23.21 12.40 12.63
C ARG A 111 -24.63 12.09 13.07
N ARG A 112 -25.03 10.81 13.06
CA ARG A 112 -26.36 10.39 13.52
C ARG A 112 -26.61 10.74 14.98
N ARG A 113 -25.62 10.58 15.85
CA ARG A 113 -25.72 10.97 17.27
C ARG A 113 -25.92 12.47 17.42
N GLU A 114 -25.20 13.26 16.64
CA GLU A 114 -25.33 14.72 16.64
C GLU A 114 -26.71 15.16 16.13
N ASP A 115 -27.18 14.57 15.02
CA ASP A 115 -28.52 14.84 14.47
C ASP A 115 -29.62 14.50 15.50
N LEU A 116 -29.49 13.36 16.20
CA LEU A 116 -30.42 12.95 17.25
C LEU A 116 -30.39 13.91 18.45
N ARG A 117 -29.21 14.39 18.86
CA ARG A 117 -29.09 15.39 19.94
C ARG A 117 -29.79 16.68 19.57
N GLN A 118 -29.54 17.18 18.35
CA GLN A 118 -30.17 18.41 17.85
C GLN A 118 -31.70 18.26 17.78
N GLN A 119 -32.19 17.11 17.29
CA GLN A 119 -33.62 16.83 17.27
C GLN A 119 -34.23 16.80 18.68
N THR A 120 -33.56 16.14 19.62
CA THR A 120 -34.01 16.06 21.02
C THR A 120 -34.07 17.45 21.66
N GLU A 121 -33.07 18.30 21.41
CA GLU A 121 -33.08 19.69 21.89
C GLU A 121 -34.23 20.53 21.28
N ILE A 122 -34.57 20.29 20.00
CA ILE A 122 -35.70 20.94 19.33
C ILE A 122 -37.02 20.48 19.96
N ASP A 123 -37.18 19.17 20.17
CA ASP A 123 -38.38 18.57 20.74
C ASP A 123 -38.60 19.02 22.19
N ASP A 124 -37.53 19.06 23.00
CA ASP A 124 -37.58 19.57 24.38
C ASP A 124 -37.99 21.05 24.43
N ARG A 125 -37.45 21.89 23.52
CA ARG A 125 -37.86 23.29 23.40
C ARG A 125 -39.32 23.44 22.96
N ALA A 126 -39.79 22.57 22.07
CA ALA A 126 -41.17 22.56 21.61
C ALA A 126 -42.13 22.15 22.75
N ALA A 127 -41.77 21.14 23.54
CA ALA A 127 -42.56 20.67 24.68
C ALA A 127 -42.68 21.71 25.82
N MET A 128 -41.64 22.54 26.01
CA MET A 128 -41.64 23.62 27.01
C MET A 128 -42.37 24.89 26.54
N ARG A 129 -42.89 24.92 25.31
CA ARG A 129 -43.62 26.06 24.77
C ARG A 129 -45.06 26.05 25.32
N PRO A 130 -45.52 27.10 26.02
CA PRO A 130 -46.89 27.12 26.54
C PRO A 130 -47.88 27.04 25.38
N LEU A 131 -48.89 26.17 25.53
CA LEU A 131 -49.95 26.02 24.53
C LEU A 131 -50.61 27.39 24.28
N PRO A 132 -50.86 27.77 23.01
CA PRO A 132 -51.61 28.97 22.73
C PRO A 132 -53.00 28.82 23.36
N LEU A 133 -53.31 29.70 24.32
CA LEU A 133 -54.64 29.76 24.91
C LEU A 133 -55.65 29.96 23.78
N PRO A 134 -56.74 29.17 23.71
CA PRO A 134 -57.73 29.34 22.67
C PRO A 134 -58.24 30.79 22.70
N ALA A 135 -58.23 31.45 21.54
CA ALA A 135 -58.61 32.86 21.34
C ALA A 135 -60.12 33.10 21.54
N ARG A 136 -60.68 32.62 22.64
CA ARG A 136 -62.11 32.66 22.96
C ARG A 136 -62.33 33.18 24.38
N ALA A 137 -61.73 34.33 24.69
CA ALA A 137 -62.06 35.12 25.88
C ALA A 137 -61.86 36.64 25.67
N ALA A 138 -62.00 37.13 24.43
CA ALA A 138 -61.86 38.57 24.11
C ALA A 138 -63.05 39.13 23.30
N ARG A 139 -64.23 38.50 23.39
CA ARG A 139 -65.50 39.10 22.93
C ARG A 139 -66.58 38.76 23.93
N GLY A 140 -66.78 39.64 24.90
CA GLY A 140 -67.83 39.49 25.89
C GLY A 140 -67.59 40.29 27.15
N MET A 141 -67.24 41.57 27.04
CA MET A 141 -67.66 42.67 27.91
C MET A 141 -67.48 43.99 27.15
#